data_AF-A0A2V9ACY8-F1
#
_entry.id   AF-A0A2V9ACY8-F1
#
_cell.length_a   1.000
_cell.length_b   1.000
_cell.length_c   1.000
_cell.angle_alpha   90.00
_cell.angle_beta   90.00
_cell.angle_gamma   90.00
#
_symmetry.space_group_name_H-M   'P 1'
#
loop_
_entity.id
_entity.type
_entity.pdbx_description
1 polymer ?
#
loop_
_entity_poly.entity_id
_entity_poly.type
_entity_poly.pdbx_seq_one_letter_code
_entity_poly.pdbx_strand_id
1 'polypeptide(L)'
;MVRGAEYAARERGYFLIVLDSQRSHDTEIDMMALLRPRVDGILLVTTGGYKWSAENAAAIASGPPVVCVDCLPEGLNTDSVCVDGRKTKQKNLTSSS
;
A
#
# COMPACT_ATOMS: atom_id res chain seq x y z
N MET A 1 -1.39 5.77 -12.38
CA MET A 1 -0.59 4.89 -11.51
C MET A 1 -0.26 3.55 -12.18
N VAL A 2 -1.25 2.70 -12.47
CA VAL A 2 -1.04 1.29 -12.89
C VAL A 2 -0.01 1.12 -14.02
N ARG A 3 -0.08 1.92 -15.09
CA ARG A 3 0.89 1.84 -16.21
C ARG A 3 2.34 2.04 -15.78
N GLY A 4 2.60 2.98 -14.87
CA GLY A 4 3.96 3.23 -14.37
C GLY A 4 4.45 2.09 -13.47
N ALA A 5 3.56 1.56 -12.63
CA ALA A 5 3.87 0.41 -11.78
C ALA A 5 4.14 -0.85 -12.61
N GLU A 6 3.34 -1.12 -13.65
CA GLU A 6 3.55 -2.25 -14.56
C GLU A 6 4.88 -2.13 -15.28
N TYR A 7 5.17 -0.95 -15.83
CA TYR A 7 6.42 -0.70 -16.54
C TYR A 7 7.63 -0.95 -15.64
N ALA A 8 7.64 -0.38 -14.43
CA ALA A 8 8.73 -0.55 -13.47
C ALA A 8 8.88 -1.99 -12.95
N ALA A 9 7.76 -2.69 -12.74
CA ALA A 9 7.76 -4.10 -12.35
C ALA A 9 8.37 -4.96 -13.45
N ARG A 10 7.92 -4.76 -14.70
CA ARG A 10 8.38 -5.52 -15.87
C ARG A 10 9.86 -5.31 -16.17
N GLU A 11 10.37 -4.08 -16.06
CA GLU A 11 11.81 -3.80 -16.21
C GLU A 11 12.68 -4.59 -15.21
N ARG A 12 12.09 -5.01 -14.09
CA ARG A 12 12.75 -5.80 -13.04
C ARG A 12 12.36 -7.28 -13.03
N GLY A 13 11.62 -7.75 -14.04
CA GLY A 13 11.20 -9.15 -14.16
C GLY A 13 10.03 -9.55 -13.25
N TYR A 14 9.29 -8.59 -12.70
CA TYR A 14 8.08 -8.83 -11.91
C TYR A 14 6.81 -8.71 -12.75
N PHE A 15 5.79 -9.48 -12.39
CA PHE A 15 4.42 -9.31 -12.90
C PHE A 15 3.62 -8.41 -11.96
N LEU A 16 2.75 -7.56 -12.53
CA LEU A 16 1.80 -6.77 -11.76
C LEU A 16 0.41 -7.43 -11.81
N ILE A 17 -0.15 -7.72 -10.64
CA ILE A 17 -1.54 -8.13 -10.46
C ILE A 17 -2.33 -6.92 -9.94
N VAL A 18 -3.46 -6.60 -10.56
CA VAL A 18 -4.31 -5.45 -10.18
C VAL A 18 -5.67 -5.97 -9.69
N LEU A 19 -6.06 -5.56 -8.49
CA LEU A 19 -7.39 -5.77 -7.94
C LEU A 19 -8.01 -4.40 -7.63
N ASP A 20 -9.32 -4.29 -7.81
CA ASP A 20 -10.09 -3.10 -7.44
C ASP A 20 -11.08 -3.47 -6.34
N SER A 21 -10.90 -2.87 -5.16
CA SER A 21 -11.79 -3.05 -4.01
C SER A 21 -13.12 -2.33 -4.16
N GLN A 22 -13.33 -1.57 -5.25
CA GLN A 22 -14.54 -0.80 -5.52
C GLN A 22 -14.96 0.10 -4.35
N ARG A 23 -13.97 0.66 -3.66
CA ARG A 23 -14.14 1.50 -2.46
C ARG A 23 -14.68 0.78 -1.22
N SER A 24 -14.59 -0.55 -1.16
CA SER A 24 -14.99 -1.35 0.00
C SER A 24 -13.79 -1.70 0.88
N HIS A 25 -13.83 -1.29 2.15
CA HIS A 25 -12.77 -1.59 3.11
C HIS A 25 -12.67 -3.10 3.42
N ASP A 26 -13.81 -3.77 3.59
CA ASP A 26 -13.84 -5.21 3.86
C ASP A 26 -13.25 -6.00 2.69
N THR A 27 -13.60 -5.58 1.46
CA THR A 27 -13.05 -6.18 0.25
C THR A 27 -11.54 -5.95 0.13
N GLU A 28 -11.04 -4.78 0.55
CA GLU A 28 -9.60 -4.50 0.59
C GLU A 28 -8.88 -5.46 1.54
N ILE A 29 -9.42 -5.69 2.74
CA ILE A 29 -8.86 -6.64 3.72
C ILE A 29 -8.85 -8.08 3.16
N ASP A 30 -9.96 -8.53 2.57
CA ASP A 30 -10.07 -9.87 2.00
C ASP A 30 -9.09 -10.09 0.85
N MET A 31 -8.96 -9.10 -0.03
CA MET A 31 -7.99 -9.12 -1.13
C MET A 31 -6.55 -9.15 -0.63
N MET A 32 -6.24 -8.39 0.43
CA MET A 32 -4.92 -8.44 1.05
C MET A 32 -4.64 -9.83 1.65
N ALA A 33 -5.57 -10.39 2.41
CA ALA A 33 -5.42 -11.74 2.96
C ALA A 33 -5.20 -12.79 1.86
N LEU A 34 -5.90 -12.66 0.73
CA LEU A 34 -5.72 -13.51 -0.43
C LEU A 34 -4.34 -13.33 -1.09
N LEU A 35 -3.84 -12.10 -1.25
CA LEU A 35 -2.60 -11.87 -2.00
C LEU A 35 -1.33 -12.13 -1.19
N ARG A 36 -1.34 -11.90 0.13
CA ARG A 36 -0.15 -12.00 0.99
C ARG A 36 0.72 -13.25 0.78
N PRO A 37 0.20 -14.48 0.64
CA PRO A 37 1.03 -15.66 0.43
C PRO A 37 1.48 -15.88 -1.03
N ARG A 38 1.07 -15.01 -1.97
CA ARG A 38 1.21 -15.22 -3.43
C ARG A 38 2.05 -14.14 -4.13
N VAL A 39 2.42 -13.07 -3.43
CA VAL A 39 3.11 -11.92 -4.02
C VAL A 39 4.31 -11.51 -3.18
N ASP A 40 5.32 -10.95 -3.85
CA ASP A 40 6.54 -10.46 -3.20
C ASP A 40 6.39 -9.04 -2.61
N GLY A 41 5.32 -8.32 -2.97
CA GLY A 41 5.05 -6.95 -2.53
C GLY A 41 3.66 -6.49 -2.93
N ILE A 42 3.14 -5.46 -2.23
CA ILE A 42 1.81 -4.90 -2.46
C ILE A 42 1.91 -3.37 -2.61
N LEU A 43 1.33 -2.84 -3.69
CA LEU A 43 1.03 -1.42 -3.82
C LEU A 43 -0.43 -1.22 -3.39
N LEU A 44 -0.65 -0.48 -2.31
CA LEU A 44 -1.97 -0.28 -1.73
C LEU A 44 -2.48 1.13 -2.02
N VAL A 45 -3.59 1.22 -2.75
CA VAL A 45 -4.36 2.47 -2.89
C VAL A 45 -5.58 2.34 -2.01
N THR A 46 -5.55 3.01 -0.86
CA THR A 46 -6.61 2.88 0.13
C THR A 46 -7.82 3.72 -0.20
N THR A 47 -8.97 3.23 0.24
CA THR A 47 -10.21 3.98 0.23
C THR A 47 -10.11 5.05 1.32
N GLY A 48 -9.82 6.31 0.95
CA GLY A 48 -9.64 7.36 1.96
C GLY A 48 -10.85 7.49 2.89
N GLY A 49 -10.62 7.81 4.17
CA GLY A 49 -11.69 8.13 5.13
C GLY A 49 -11.94 7.11 6.24
N TYR A 50 -11.23 5.98 6.27
CA TYR A 50 -11.24 5.08 7.43
C TYR A 50 -9.88 5.05 8.13
N LYS A 51 -9.92 4.75 9.43
CA LYS A 51 -8.74 4.58 10.29
C LYS A 51 -8.45 3.10 10.42
N TRP A 52 -7.20 2.68 10.19
CA TRP A 52 -6.82 1.30 10.43
C TRP A 52 -6.81 1.00 11.93
N SER A 53 -7.43 -0.12 12.32
CA SER A 53 -7.25 -0.65 13.67
C SER A 53 -5.80 -1.10 13.87
N ALA A 54 -5.34 -1.13 15.12
CA ALA A 54 -3.99 -1.62 15.43
C ALA A 54 -3.79 -3.08 14.97
N GLU A 55 -4.83 -3.90 15.07
CA GLU A 55 -4.82 -5.28 14.60
C GLU A 55 -4.66 -5.36 13.07
N ASN A 56 -5.46 -4.62 12.32
CA ASN A 56 -5.39 -4.62 10.85
C ASN A 56 -4.04 -4.04 10.38
N ALA A 57 -3.54 -2.98 11.02
CA ALA A 57 -2.23 -2.40 10.71
C ALA A 57 -1.08 -3.37 11.01
N ALA A 58 -1.13 -4.09 12.14
CA ALA A 58 -0.14 -5.11 12.47
C ALA A 58 -0.18 -6.27 11.47
N ALA A 59 -1.38 -6.70 11.06
CA ALA A 59 -1.55 -7.72 10.04
C ALA A 59 -0.95 -7.30 8.70
N ILE A 60 -1.06 -6.02 8.31
CA ILE A 60 -0.38 -5.49 7.12
C ILE A 60 1.13 -5.60 7.27
N ALA A 61 1.67 -5.18 8.41
CA ALA A 61 3.11 -5.13 8.65
C ALA A 61 3.77 -6.52 8.73
N SER A 62 3.01 -7.59 8.99
CA SER A 62 3.53 -8.95 9.13
C SER A 62 3.63 -9.74 7.81
N GLY A 63 3.39 -9.09 6.66
CA GLY A 63 3.33 -9.71 5.34
C GLY A 63 4.44 -9.27 4.38
N PRO A 64 4.28 -9.52 3.06
CA PRO A 64 5.14 -8.92 2.05
C PRO A 64 5.13 -7.38 2.19
N PRO A 65 6.23 -6.69 1.80
CA PRO A 65 6.32 -5.24 1.85
C PRO A 65 5.11 -4.57 1.21
N VAL A 66 4.49 -3.66 1.96
CA VAL A 66 3.38 -2.83 1.48
C VAL A 66 3.90 -1.41 1.26
N VAL A 67 3.44 -0.77 0.20
CA VAL A 67 3.67 0.66 -0.03
C VAL A 67 2.34 1.31 -0.35
N CYS A 68 1.96 2.33 0.40
CA CYS A 68 0.76 3.11 0.13
C CYS A 68 1.00 4.08 -1.02
N VAL A 69 0.04 4.21 -1.93
CA VAL A 69 0.11 5.16 -3.05
C VAL A 69 -1.08 6.11 -2.98
N ASP A 70 -0.84 7.37 -3.34
CA ASP A 70 -1.79 8.50 -3.33
C ASP A 70 -2.13 9.03 -1.93
N CYS A 71 -2.30 8.15 -0.94
CA CYS A 71 -2.59 8.52 0.44
C CYS A 71 -2.01 7.51 1.44
N LEU A 72 -1.50 7.99 2.56
CA LEU A 72 -1.16 7.18 3.73
C LEU A 72 -2.31 7.28 4.76
N PRO A 73 -3.07 6.19 5.01
CA PRO A 73 -4.18 6.23 5.95
C PRO A 73 -3.68 6.30 7.41
N GLU A 74 -4.52 6.87 8.28
CA GLU A 74 -4.18 6.97 9.70
C GLU A 74 -4.05 5.59 10.36
N GLY A 75 -3.04 5.46 11.20
CA GLY A 75 -2.76 4.23 11.96
C GLY A 75 -1.88 3.21 11.23
N LEU A 76 -1.55 3.44 9.95
CA LEU A 76 -0.67 2.57 9.19
C LEU A 76 0.76 3.13 9.14
N ASN A 77 1.74 2.34 9.59
CA ASN A 77 3.15 2.71 9.55
C ASN A 77 3.86 1.92 8.43
N THR A 78 3.82 2.47 7.22
CA THR A 78 4.37 1.85 6.02
C THR A 78 4.94 2.92 5.08
N ASP A 79 5.74 2.51 4.10
CA ASP A 79 6.27 3.43 3.10
C ASP A 79 5.13 3.97 2.23
N SER A 80 5.28 5.19 1.72
CA SER A 80 4.24 5.79 0.88
C SER A 80 4.79 6.70 -0.23
N VAL A 81 4.03 6.75 -1.33
CA VAL A 81 4.23 7.68 -2.44
C VAL A 81 2.97 8.52 -2.58
N CYS A 82 3.01 9.73 -2.04
CA CYS A 82 1.88 10.67 -2.04
C CYS A 82 2.21 11.86 -2.94
N VAL A 83 1.21 12.37 -3.67
CA VAL A 83 1.35 13.66 -4.34
C VAL A 83 1.21 14.75 -3.28
N ASP A 84 2.13 15.73 -3.26
CA ASP A 84 2.12 16.85 -2.31
C ASP A 84 0.81 17.65 -2.43
N GLY A 85 -0.20 17.27 -1.64
CA GLY A 85 -1.51 17.91 -1.61
C GLY A 85 -2.12 18.00 -0.21
N ARG A 86 -1.86 17.02 0.67
CA ARG A 86 -2.21 17.07 2.11
C ARG A 86 -1.20 16.27 2.90
N LYS A 87 -0.23 16.95 3.50
CA LYS A 87 0.72 16.35 4.45
C LYS A 87 -0.04 15.89 5.70
N THR A 88 -0.53 14.65 5.75
CA THR A 88 -0.72 13.95 7.02
C THR A 88 0.70 13.64 7.52
N LYS A 89 1.06 14.15 8.71
CA LYS A 89 2.44 14.11 9.24
C LYS A 89 3.03 12.69 9.23
N GLN A 90 4.02 12.44 8.38
CA GLN A 90 4.90 11.28 8.44
C GLN A 90 6.29 11.71 8.91
N LYS A 91 6.87 11.02 9.91
CA LYS A 91 8.27 11.22 10.31
C LYS A 91 9.17 10.72 9.18
N ASN A 92 9.99 11.61 8.63
CA ASN A 92 10.97 11.34 7.59
C ASN A 92 12.08 10.41 8.13
N LEU A 93 12.35 9.30 7.46
CA LEU A 93 13.70 8.71 7.48
C LEU A 93 14.55 9.48 6.46
N THR A 94 15.39 10.36 6.97
CA THR A 94 16.51 10.93 6.23
C THR A 94 17.50 9.82 5.91
N SER A 95 17.75 9.58 4.63
CA SER A 95 18.95 8.91 4.16
C SER A 95 20.15 9.79 4.50
N SER A 96 20.96 9.37 5.47
CA SER A 96 22.31 9.90 5.62
C SER A 96 23.25 9.02 4.80
N SER A 97 23.89 9.66 3.82
CA SER A 97 25.10 9.20 3.13
C SER A 97 26.26 9.01 4.09
#